data_AF-A0A849G973-F1
#
_entry.id   AF-A0A849G973-F1
#
_cell.length_a   1.000
_cell.length_b   1.000
_cell.length_c   1.000
_cell.angle_alpha   90.00
_cell.angle_beta   90.00
_cell.angle_gamma   90.00
#
_symmetry.space_group_name_H-M   'P 1'
#
loop_
_entity.id
_entity.type
_entity.pdbx_description
1 polymer ?
#
loop_
_entity_poly.entity_id
_entity_poly.type
_entity_poly.pdbx_seq_one_letter_code
_entity_poly.pdbx_strand_id
1 'polypeptide(L)'
;MKTSLVTPYIFAALLVILAANGGLTVLLGAHPFWSVSIAWVGVPIGLIAALTVKSLDWRWSLRIALFAVLLGLAYLTASLGKERFAASFAEDAFAGRLWYFGWIAVAASATALISALFSPTKTHPDP
;
A
#
# COMPACT_ATOMS: atom_id res chain seq x y z
N MET A 1 -3.58 21.92 15.14
CA MET A 1 -4.60 21.75 14.08
C MET A 1 -5.42 20.51 14.38
N LYS A 2 -6.75 20.61 14.52
CA LYS A 2 -7.62 19.43 14.56
C LYS A 2 -7.62 18.82 13.15
N THR A 3 -6.86 17.75 12.93
CA THR A 3 -6.96 16.97 11.68
C THR A 3 -8.35 16.36 11.63
N SER A 4 -9.10 16.65 10.56
CA SER A 4 -10.42 16.04 10.35
C SER A 4 -10.26 14.51 10.33
N LEU A 5 -11.25 13.80 10.88
CA LEU A 5 -11.27 12.33 10.93
C LEU A 5 -11.08 11.70 9.55
N VAL A 6 -11.42 12.41 8.47
CA VAL A 6 -11.42 11.90 7.09
C VAL A 6 -10.15 12.29 6.31
N THR A 7 -9.51 13.42 6.68
CA THR A 7 -8.37 13.98 5.93
C THR A 7 -7.21 13.00 5.70
N PRO A 8 -6.76 12.20 6.69
CA PRO A 8 -5.66 11.25 6.48
C PRO A 8 -5.91 10.22 5.38
N TYR A 9 -7.17 9.78 5.24
CA TYR A 9 -7.57 8.75 4.28
C TYR A 9 -7.65 9.31 2.86
N ILE A 10 -8.23 10.50 2.70
CA ILE A 10 -8.26 11.20 1.42
C ILE A 10 -6.82 11.51 0.97
N PHE A 11 -6.00 12.02 1.90
CA PHE A 11 -4.60 12.32 1.61
C PHE A 11 -3.83 11.06 1.16
N ALA A 12 -3.97 9.94 1.88
CA ALA A 12 -3.33 8.68 1.50
C ALA A 12 -3.80 8.17 0.13
N ALA A 13 -5.10 8.23 -0.16
CA ALA A 13 -5.66 7.82 -1.45
C ALA A 13 -5.10 8.67 -2.60
N LEU A 14 -5.15 10.00 -2.47
CA LEU A 14 -4.62 10.92 -3.48
C LEU A 14 -3.12 10.73 -3.69
N LEU A 15 -2.35 10.61 -2.62
CA LEU A 15 -0.89 10.46 -2.72
C LEU A 15 -0.51 9.20 -3.51
N VAL A 16 -1.15 8.06 -3.23
CA VAL A 16 -0.86 6.80 -3.93
C VAL A 16 -1.35 6.83 -5.39
N ILE A 17 -2.52 7.40 -5.66
CA ILE A 17 -3.04 7.55 -7.03
C ILE A 17 -2.14 8.47 -7.86
N LEU A 18 -1.76 9.62 -7.30
CA LEU A 18 -0.89 10.58 -7.99
C LEU A 18 0.51 10.01 -8.21
N ALA A 19 1.07 9.26 -7.25
CA ALA A 19 2.33 8.56 -7.42
C ALA A 19 2.30 7.55 -8.58
N ALA A 20 1.21 6.77 -8.70
CA ALA A 20 1.05 5.83 -9.79
C ALA A 20 0.87 6.53 -11.15
N ASN A 21 0.05 7.58 -11.21
CA ASN A 21 -0.15 8.37 -12.44
C ASN A 21 1.11 9.15 -12.86
N GLY A 22 1.94 9.56 -11.90
CA GLY A 22 3.23 10.20 -12.13
C GLY A 22 4.36 9.24 -12.54
N GLY A 23 4.07 7.94 -12.69
CA GLY A 23 5.03 6.94 -13.14
C GLY A 23 5.97 6.39 -12.05
N LEU A 24 5.76 6.74 -10.77
CA LEU A 24 6.62 6.26 -9.68
C LEU A 24 6.57 4.74 -9.56
N THR A 25 5.40 4.12 -9.77
CA THR A 25 5.26 2.66 -9.72
C THR A 25 6.08 1.98 -10.82
N VAL A 26 6.10 2.54 -12.04
CA VAL A 26 6.93 2.04 -13.15
C VAL A 26 8.42 2.19 -12.83
N LEU A 27 8.82 3.36 -12.32
CA LEU A 27 10.19 3.62 -11.90
C LEU A 27 10.68 2.59 -10.88
N LEU A 28 9.82 2.20 -9.95
CA LEU A 28 10.11 1.21 -8.91
C LEU A 28 9.92 -0.25 -9.40
N GLY A 29 9.52 -0.47 -10.66
CA GLY A 29 9.49 -1.78 -11.29
C GLY A 29 8.12 -2.40 -11.52
N ALA A 30 7.02 -1.64 -11.49
CA ALA A 30 5.73 -2.11 -11.98
C ALA A 30 5.71 -2.21 -13.51
N HIS A 31 5.01 -3.20 -14.05
CA HIS A 31 4.80 -3.29 -15.51
C HIS A 31 4.04 -2.04 -16.02
N PRO A 32 4.43 -1.44 -17.15
CA PRO A 32 3.80 -0.22 -17.66
C PRO A 32 2.28 -0.35 -17.89
N PHE A 33 1.84 -1.49 -18.45
CA PHE A 33 0.45 -1.74 -18.83
C PHE A 33 -0.56 -1.59 -17.68
N TRP A 34 -0.20 -2.00 -16.47
CA TRP A 34 -1.12 -2.01 -15.33
C TRP A 34 -0.73 -1.02 -14.22
N SER A 35 0.29 -0.19 -14.47
CA SER A 35 0.99 0.65 -13.49
C SER A 35 0.08 1.61 -12.72
N VAL A 36 -1.01 2.05 -13.35
CA VAL A 36 -2.05 2.89 -12.75
C VAL A 36 -3.19 2.04 -12.16
N SER A 37 -3.60 0.97 -12.84
CA SER A 37 -4.69 0.10 -12.39
C SER A 37 -4.43 -0.55 -11.02
N ILE A 38 -3.18 -0.88 -10.72
CA ILE A 38 -2.78 -1.41 -9.40
C ILE A 38 -3.14 -0.47 -8.24
N ALA A 39 -3.09 0.85 -8.48
CA ALA A 39 -3.44 1.85 -7.47
C ALA A 39 -4.96 1.93 -7.29
N TRP A 40 -5.72 1.87 -8.39
CA TRP A 40 -7.19 1.85 -8.34
C TRP A 40 -7.76 0.65 -7.59
N VAL A 41 -7.04 -0.48 -7.58
CA VAL A 41 -7.40 -1.66 -6.79
C VAL A 41 -6.80 -1.61 -5.38
N GLY A 42 -5.52 -1.25 -5.25
CA GLY A 42 -4.82 -1.27 -3.97
C GLY A 42 -5.33 -0.21 -2.99
N VAL A 43 -5.64 1.00 -3.45
CA VAL A 43 -6.12 2.09 -2.60
C VAL A 43 -7.38 1.72 -1.80
N PRO A 44 -8.49 1.25 -2.41
CA PRO A 44 -9.66 0.86 -1.62
C PRO A 44 -9.36 -0.26 -0.63
N ILE A 45 -8.52 -1.24 -0.99
CA ILE A 45 -8.08 -2.31 -0.07
C ILE A 45 -7.32 -1.72 1.12
N GLY A 46 -6.37 -0.82 0.87
CA GLY A 46 -5.57 -0.17 1.90
C GLY A 46 -6.39 0.70 2.84
N LEU A 47 -7.40 1.41 2.31
CA LEU A 47 -8.33 2.19 3.14
C LEU A 47 -9.16 1.28 4.06
N ILE A 48 -9.70 0.18 3.53
CA ILE A 48 -10.45 -0.80 4.32
C ILE A 48 -9.54 -1.38 5.42
N ALA A 49 -8.31 -1.76 5.09
CA ALA A 49 -7.35 -2.29 6.07
C ALA A 49 -7.02 -1.27 7.17
N ALA A 50 -6.74 -0.01 6.80
CA ALA A 50 -6.43 1.05 7.76
C ALA A 50 -7.60 1.33 8.72
N LEU A 51 -8.83 1.37 8.19
CA LEU A 51 -10.04 1.57 8.99
C LEU A 51 -10.31 0.38 9.90
N THR A 52 -10.14 -0.84 9.40
CA THR A 52 -10.32 -2.08 10.17
C THR A 52 -9.35 -2.12 11.34
N VAL A 53 -8.04 -1.96 11.09
CA VAL A 53 -7.03 -1.96 12.15
C VAL A 53 -7.25 -0.81 13.13
N LYS A 54 -7.75 0.34 12.66
CA LYS A 54 -8.13 1.44 13.55
C LYS A 54 -9.30 1.09 14.46
N SER A 55 -10.34 0.43 13.95
CA SER A 55 -11.51 0.02 14.73
C SER A 55 -11.21 -1.03 15.79
N LEU A 56 -10.12 -1.80 15.62
CA LEU A 56 -9.64 -2.76 16.61
C LEU A 56 -8.85 -2.12 17.75
N ASP A 57 -8.72 -0.78 17.79
CA ASP A 57 -8.04 -0.06 18.85
C ASP A 57 -6.57 -0.46 19.08
N TRP A 58 -5.92 -0.99 18.04
CA TRP A 58 -4.49 -1.32 18.11
C TRP A 58 -3.65 -0.09 18.43
N ARG A 59 -2.56 -0.27 19.19
CA ARG A 59 -1.59 0.81 19.46
C ARG A 59 -1.07 1.38 18.15
N TRP A 60 -0.97 2.71 18.05
CA TRP A 60 -0.54 3.39 16.83
C TRP A 60 0.79 2.87 16.26
N SER A 61 1.76 2.62 17.14
CA SER A 61 3.06 2.03 16.76
C SER A 61 2.93 0.65 16.11
N LEU A 62 2.00 -0.19 16.59
CA LEU A 62 1.73 -1.50 16.00
C LEU A 62 1.10 -1.39 14.62
N ARG A 63 0.23 -0.40 14.40
CA ARG A 63 -0.39 -0.17 13.07
C ARG A 63 0.67 0.20 12.04
N ILE A 64 1.57 1.12 12.39
CA ILE A 64 2.68 1.53 11.52
C ILE A 64 3.61 0.36 11.27
N ALA A 65 4.03 -0.35 12.32
CA ALA A 65 4.92 -1.50 12.19
C ALA A 65 4.31 -2.58 11.28
N LEU A 66 3.03 -2.91 11.46
CA LEU A 66 2.31 -3.85 10.60
C LEU A 66 2.36 -3.42 9.13
N PHE A 67 1.89 -2.20 8.81
CA PHE A 67 1.79 -1.79 7.41
C PHE A 67 3.16 -1.52 6.76
N ALA A 68 4.17 -1.12 7.53
CA ALA A 68 5.54 -1.01 7.03
C ALA A 68 6.13 -2.39 6.68
N VAL A 69 5.92 -3.39 7.54
CA VAL A 69 6.35 -4.78 7.25
C VAL A 69 5.59 -5.33 6.03
N LEU A 70 4.28 -5.15 5.96
CA LEU A 70 3.47 -5.58 4.82
C LEU A 70 3.90 -4.90 3.51
N LEU A 71 4.22 -3.61 3.55
CA LEU A 71 4.74 -2.88 2.39
C LEU A 71 6.07 -3.48 1.90
N GLY A 72 7.00 -3.75 2.82
CA GLY A 72 8.28 -4.38 2.50
C GLY A 72 8.11 -5.78 1.89
N LEU A 73 7.28 -6.62 2.51
CA LEU A 73 6.99 -7.97 2.02
C LEU A 73 6.28 -7.97 0.66
N ALA A 74 5.34 -7.04 0.45
CA ALA A 74 4.65 -6.87 -0.83
C ALA A 74 5.63 -6.45 -1.93
N TYR A 75 6.50 -5.48 -1.65
CA TYR A 75 7.52 -5.02 -2.60
C TYR A 75 8.53 -6.12 -2.95
N LEU A 76 9.00 -6.88 -1.94
CA LEU A 76 9.88 -8.02 -2.15
C LEU A 76 9.20 -9.08 -3.03
N THR A 77 7.95 -9.42 -2.75
CA THR A 77 7.16 -10.39 -3.53
C THR A 77 7.00 -9.93 -4.98
N ALA A 78 6.68 -8.65 -5.19
CA ALA A 78 6.54 -8.06 -6.52
C ALA A 78 7.87 -8.10 -7.30
N SER A 79 8.98 -7.82 -6.61
CA SER A 79 10.33 -7.81 -7.19
C SER A 79 10.78 -9.22 -7.61
N LEU A 80 10.60 -10.21 -6.75
CA LEU A 80 10.89 -11.61 -7.06
C LEU A 80 10.02 -12.14 -8.21
N GLY A 81 8.74 -11.75 -8.23
CA GLY A 81 7.83 -12.08 -9.33
C GLY A 81 8.30 -11.49 -10.66
N LYS A 82 8.68 -10.20 -10.67
CA LYS A 82 9.22 -9.52 -11.85
C LYS A 82 10.47 -10.23 -12.38
N GLU A 83 11.46 -10.48 -11.52
CA GLU A 83 12.73 -11.07 -11.90
C GLU A 83 12.54 -12.47 -12.51
N ARG A 84 11.75 -13.32 -11.87
CA ARG A 84 11.45 -14.67 -12.38
C ARG A 84 10.66 -14.63 -13.68
N PHE A 85 9.65 -13.76 -13.75
CA PHE A 85 8.84 -13.62 -14.96
C PHE A 85 9.69 -13.19 -16.15
N ALA A 86 10.56 -12.19 -15.96
CA ALA A 86 11.50 -11.74 -16.98
C ALA A 86 12.53 -12.81 -17.37
N ALA A 87 13.10 -13.52 -16.39
CA ALA A 87 14.05 -14.59 -16.64
C ALA A 87 13.43 -15.78 -17.39
N SER A 88 12.13 -16.01 -17.22
CA SER A 88 11.36 -17.02 -17.96
C SER A 88 10.88 -16.56 -19.34
N PHE A 89 11.30 -15.39 -19.83
CA PHE A 89 10.76 -14.80 -21.06
C PHE A 89 9.22 -14.72 -21.08
N ALA A 90 8.62 -14.39 -19.92
CA ALA A 90 7.18 -14.35 -19.69
C ALA A 90 6.44 -15.69 -19.72
N GLU A 91 7.13 -16.83 -19.64
CA GLU A 91 6.50 -18.16 -19.59
C GLU A 91 6.00 -18.55 -18.18
N ASP A 92 6.64 -18.07 -17.11
CA ASP A 92 6.24 -18.36 -15.74
C ASP A 92 5.03 -17.50 -15.30
N ALA A 93 3.83 -17.99 -15.62
CA ALA A 93 2.59 -17.31 -15.25
C ALA A 93 2.42 -17.10 -13.73
N PHE A 94 3.01 -17.95 -12.89
CA PHE A 94 2.96 -17.78 -11.44
C PHE A 94 3.80 -16.58 -11.01
N ALA A 95 5.01 -16.44 -11.54
CA ALA A 95 5.85 -15.27 -11.32
C ALA A 95 5.17 -13.97 -11.81
N GLY A 96 4.49 -14.02 -12.96
CA GLY A 96 3.69 -12.89 -13.46
C GLY A 96 2.57 -12.48 -12.50
N ARG A 97 1.89 -13.45 -11.88
CA ARG A 97 0.87 -13.18 -10.85
C ARG A 97 1.49 -12.59 -9.57
N LEU A 98 2.63 -13.09 -9.12
CA LEU A 98 3.34 -12.51 -7.97
C LEU A 98 3.73 -11.06 -8.22
N TRP A 99 4.18 -10.74 -9.44
CA TRP A 99 4.45 -9.38 -9.85
C TRP A 99 3.18 -8.52 -9.78
N TYR A 100 2.07 -8.99 -10.34
CA TYR A 100 0.81 -8.24 -10.35
C TYR A 100 0.26 -7.96 -8.96
N PHE A 101 -0.02 -9.03 -8.24
CA PHE A 101 -0.71 -8.97 -6.95
C PHE A 101 0.22 -8.38 -5.89
N GLY A 102 1.54 -8.57 -6.03
CA GLY A 102 2.54 -7.88 -5.23
C GLY A 102 2.42 -6.35 -5.38
N TRP A 103 2.28 -5.82 -6.59
CA TRP A 103 2.09 -4.38 -6.80
C TRP A 103 0.75 -3.84 -6.29
N ILE A 104 -0.32 -4.62 -6.37
CA ILE A 104 -1.59 -4.28 -5.71
C ILE A 104 -1.40 -4.22 -4.19
N ALA A 105 -0.68 -5.19 -3.62
CA ALA A 105 -0.38 -5.24 -2.19
C ALA A 105 0.56 -4.10 -1.75
N VAL A 106 1.49 -3.66 -2.60
CA VAL A 106 2.32 -2.46 -2.38
C VAL A 106 1.42 -1.23 -2.28
N ALA A 107 0.53 -1.00 -3.25
CA ALA A 107 -0.38 0.12 -3.24
C ALA A 107 -1.31 0.09 -2.00
N ALA A 108 -1.87 -1.07 -1.67
CA ALA A 108 -2.71 -1.25 -0.49
C ALA A 108 -1.96 -0.97 0.82
N SER A 109 -0.76 -1.54 0.98
CA SER A 109 0.05 -1.36 2.19
C SER A 109 0.56 0.06 2.32
N ALA A 110 0.93 0.72 1.22
CA ALA A 110 1.31 2.12 1.20
C ALA A 110 0.15 3.02 1.62
N THR A 111 -1.04 2.84 1.02
CA THR A 111 -2.25 3.59 1.41
C THR A 111 -2.56 3.39 2.90
N ALA A 112 -2.47 2.16 3.40
CA ALA A 112 -2.74 1.85 4.80
C ALA A 112 -1.70 2.47 5.75
N LEU A 113 -0.42 2.41 5.39
CA LEU A 113 0.69 3.00 6.14
C LEU A 113 0.57 4.53 6.22
N ILE A 114 0.35 5.19 5.08
CA ILE A 114 0.16 6.65 5.02
C ILE A 114 -1.06 7.04 5.86
N SER A 115 -2.18 6.31 5.72
CA SER A 115 -3.37 6.55 6.54
C SER A 115 -3.07 6.43 8.04
N ALA A 116 -2.31 5.42 8.45
CA ALA A 116 -1.93 5.20 9.84
C ALA A 116 -1.01 6.31 10.39
N LEU A 117 -0.02 6.74 9.60
CA LEU A 117 0.93 7.81 9.95
C LEU A 117 0.22 9.12 10.28
N PHE A 118 -0.83 9.47 9.52
CA PHE A 118 -1.56 10.72 9.69
C PHE A 118 -2.87 10.60 10.49
N SER A 119 -3.27 9.38 10.87
CA SER A 119 -4.48 9.17 11.67
C SER A 119 -4.28 9.61 13.12
N PRO A 120 -5.27 10.27 13.75
CA PRO A 120 -5.19 10.64 15.15
C PRO A 120 -5.00 9.41 16.06
N THR A 121 -4.10 9.53 17.03
CA THR A 121 -4.00 8.58 18.14
C THR A 121 -5.08 8.88 19.17
N LYS A 122 -5.62 7.86 19.84
CA LYS A 122 -6.41 8.11 21.05
C LYS A 122 -5.43 8.67 22.08
N THR A 123 -5.57 9.95 22.44
CA THR A 123 -4.92 10.48 23.63
C THR A 123 -5.53 9.74 24.82
N HIS A 124 -4.73 8.99 25.56
CA HIS A 124 -5.14 8.59 26.90
C HIS A 124 -5.50 9.88 27.65
N PRO A 125 -6.67 9.98 28.31
CA PRO A 125 -6.81 11.00 29.33
C PRO A 125 -5.74 10.70 30.39
N ASP A 126 -4.86 11.67 30.65
CA ASP A 126 -3.97 11.58 31.81
C ASP A 126 -4.85 11.43 33.08
N PRO A 127 -4.44 10.58 34.04
CA PRO A 127 -5.22 10.26 35.23
C PRO A 127 -5.49 11.46 36.14
#